data_AF-A0A1F9D8G9-F1
#
_entry.id   AF-A0A1F9D8G9-F1
#
_cell.length_a   1.000
_cell.length_b   1.000
_cell.length_c   1.000
_cell.angle_alpha   90.00
_cell.angle_beta   90.00
_cell.angle_gamma   90.00
#
_symmetry.space_group_name_H-M   'P 1'
#
loop_
_entity.id
_entity.type
_entity.pdbx_description
1 polymer ?
#
loop_
_entity_poly.entity_id
_entity_poly.type
_entity_poly.pdbx_seq_one_letter_code
_entity_poly.pdbx_strand_id
1 'polypeptide(L)' 'MAKKCEICGKGPVFGHNVSHANNKTRRVWYPNLHKVKA' A
#
# COMPACT_ATOMS: atom_id res chain seq x y z
N MET A 1 -5.98 1.48 13.68
CA MET A 1 -4.60 1.07 13.32
C MET A 1 -4.12 1.93 12.18
N ALA A 2 -3.04 2.67 12.37
CA ALA A 2 -2.34 3.26 11.24
C ALA A 2 -1.97 2.13 10.27
N LYS A 3 -2.19 2.28 8.96
CA LYS A 3 -1.81 1.29 7.95
C LYS A 3 -0.28 1.30 7.73
N LYS A 4 0.46 1.27 8.83
CA LYS A 4 1.90 1.36 8.94
C LYS A 4 2.42 0.18 9.75
N CYS A 5 3.47 -0.45 9.27
CA CYS A 5 4.19 -1.50 9.97
C CYS A 5 4.91 -0.91 11.18
N GLU A 6 4.65 -1.44 12.38
CA GLU A 6 5.28 -0.96 13.62
C GLU A 6 6.77 -1.33 13.69
N ILE A 7 7.15 -2.50 13.16
CA ILE A 7 8.53 -2.99 13.14
C ILE A 7 9.36 -2.31 12.04
N CYS A 8 8.79 -2.25 10.83
CA CYS A 8 9.51 -1.89 9.62
C CYS A 8 9.19 -0.48 9.09
N GLY A 9 8.26 0.24 9.72
CA GLY A 9 7.88 1.61 9.35
C GLY A 9 7.19 1.76 7.99
N LYS A 10 7.03 0.67 7.21
CA LYS A 10 6.38 0.68 5.89
C LYS A 10 4.96 1.22 6.00
N GLY A 11 4.64 2.26 5.23
CA GLY A 11 3.32 2.89 5.16
C GLY A 11 2.66 2.72 3.78
N PRO A 12 1.48 3.32 3.58
CA PRO A 12 0.83 3.35 2.27
C PRO A 12 1.67 4.14 1.26
N VAL A 13 1.77 3.61 0.04
CA VAL A 13 2.42 4.27 -1.10
C VAL A 13 1.35 4.70 -2.09
N PHE A 14 1.48 5.90 -2.64
CA PHE A 14 0.55 6.47 -3.61
C PHE A 14 1.12 6.41 -5.03
N GLY A 15 0.27 6.19 -6.02
CA GLY A 15 0.64 6.31 -7.42
C GLY A 15 -0.53 6.00 -8.35
N HIS A 16 -0.23 5.46 -9.52
CA HIS A 16 -1.22 5.21 -10.56
C HIS A 16 -1.18 3.77 -11.07
N ASN A 17 -2.35 3.22 -11.40
CA ASN A 17 -2.44 2.07 -12.29
C ASN A 17 -2.43 2.57 -13.73
N VAL A 18 -1.56 2.01 -14.57
CA VAL A 18 -1.40 2.40 -15.97
C VAL A 18 -1.87 1.24 -16.83
N SER A 19 -2.91 1.45 -17.65
CA SER A 19 -3.37 0.42 -18.60
C SER A 19 -2.45 0.32 -19.80
N HIS A 20 -2.65 -0.71 -20.63
CA HIS A 20 -1.96 -0.84 -21.93
C HIS A 20 -2.20 0.37 -22.86
N ALA A 21 -3.34 1.05 -22.71
CA ALA A 21 -3.65 2.29 -23.43
C ALA A 21 -3.12 3.55 -22.72
N ASN A 22 -2.26 3.40 -21.71
CA ASN A 22 -1.73 4.49 -20.87
C ASN A 22 -2.79 5.28 -20.08
N ASN A 23 -3.97 4.71 -19.83
CA ASN A 23 -4.95 5.33 -18.95
C ASN A 23 -4.48 5.23 -17.50
N LYS A 24 -4.37 6.38 -16.81
CA LYS A 24 -3.86 6.48 -15.43
C LYS A 24 -5.03 6.61 -14.45
N THR A 25 -5.14 5.69 -13.50
CA THR A 25 -6.09 5.78 -12.38
C THR A 25 -5.34 5.82 -11.05
N ARG A 26 -5.80 6.62 -10.09
CA ARG A 26 -5.15 6.72 -8.77
C ARG A 26 -5.22 5.38 -8.03
N ARG A 27 -4.09 4.93 -7.49
CA ARG A 27 -3.96 3.70 -6.71
C ARG A 27 -3.14 3.95 -5.44
N VAL A 28 -3.53 3.27 -4.36
CA VAL A 28 -2.78 3.21 -3.11
C VAL A 28 -2.33 1.77 -2.89
N TRP A 29 -1.04 1.55 -2.66
CA TRP A 29 -0.50 0.26 -2.26
C TRP A 29 -0.31 0.25 -0.74
N TYR A 30 -1.01 -0.67 -0.08
CA TYR A 30 -0.88 -0.85 1.36
C TYR A 30 0.16 -1.93 1.67
N PRO A 31 0.92 -1.79 2.76
CA PRO A 31 1.77 -2.87 3.25
C PRO A 31 0.91 -4.09 3.64
N ASN A 32 1.43 -5.29 3.42
CA ASN A 32 0.76 -6.55 3.79
C ASN A 32 0.89 -6.80 5.30
N LEU A 33 0.13 -6.04 6.10
CA LEU A 33 0.14 -6.12 7.56
C LEU A 33 -0.71 -7.31 8.02
N HIS A 34 -0.08 -8.22 8.75
CA HIS A 34 -0.75 -9.36 9.40
C HIS A 34 -0.84 -9.13 10.91
N LYS A 35 -1.96 -9.53 11.50
CA LYS A 35 -2.12 -9.51 12.96
C LYS A 35 -1.36 -10.71 13.54
N VAL A 36 -0.33 -10.45 14.32
CA VAL A 36 0.36 -11.47 15.10
C VAL A 36 -0.21 -11.46 16.52
N LYS A 37 -0.57 -12.63 17.04
CA LYS A 37 -0.86 -12.80 18.47
C LYS A 37 0.41 -13.37 19.11
N ALA A 38 0.88 -12.70 20.17
CA ALA A 38 1.95 -13.20 21.03
C ALA A 38 1.36 -14.10 22.12
#